data_AF-A0A9X4HJ44-F1
#
_entry.id   AF-A0A9X4HJ44-F1
#
_cell.length_a   1.000
_cell.length_b   1.000
_cell.length_c   1.000
_cell.angle_alpha   90.00
_cell.angle_beta   90.00
_cell.angle_gamma   90.00
#
_symmetry.space_group_name_H-M   'P 1'
#
loop_
_entity.id
_entity.type
_entity.pdbx_description
1 polymer ?
#
loop_
_entity_poly.entity_id
_entity_poly.type
_entity_poly.pdbx_seq_one_letter_code
_entity_poly.pdbx_strand_id
1 'polypeptide(L)'
;MARARRATLVVDAVIERDSTMRTIWGAVEGNNAAHETVLVVSHSDGTNIVEESGHIGLVELARRSTVGTHSNLRVNSWAPSNPGGH
;
A
#
# COMPACT_ATOMS: atom_id res chain seq x y z
N MET A 1 41.45 -20.57 23.70
CA MET A 1 40.21 -21.27 23.28
C MET A 1 39.02 -20.54 23.90
N ALA A 2 38.32 -19.68 23.15
CA ALA A 2 37.14 -18.97 23.67
C ALA A 2 35.92 -19.91 23.68
N ARG A 3 35.22 -19.99 24.81
CA ARG A 3 34.02 -20.84 24.99
C ARG A 3 32.86 -20.27 24.17
N ALA A 4 32.25 -21.09 23.32
CA ALA A 4 31.03 -20.71 22.61
C ALA A 4 29.92 -20.37 23.63
N ARG A 5 29.31 -19.19 23.49
CA ARG A 5 28.16 -18.75 24.29
C ARG A 5 26.89 -19.01 23.51
N ARG A 6 25.95 -19.75 24.11
CA ARG A 6 24.63 -20.04 23.55
C ARG A 6 23.62 -19.10 24.21
N ALA A 7 22.76 -18.49 23.40
CA ALA A 7 21.58 -17.76 23.84
C ALA A 7 20.35 -18.40 23.21
N THR A 8 19.23 -18.40 23.95
CA THR A 8 17.94 -18.88 23.47
C THR A 8 17.00 -17.69 23.38
N LEU A 9 16.39 -17.49 22.21
CA LEU A 9 15.32 -16.53 21.99
C LEU A 9 14.00 -17.31 21.87
N VAL A 10 13.01 -16.90 22.66
CA VAL A 10 11.62 -17.33 22.50
C VAL A 10 10.85 -16.11 22.02
N VAL A 11 10.11 -16.25 20.92
CA VAL A 11 9.25 -15.21 20.37
C VAL A 11 7.82 -15.72 20.44
N ASP A 12 7.04 -15.12 21.33
CA ASP A 12 5.61 -15.38 21.40
C ASP A 12 4.91 -14.55 20.32
N ALA A 13 4.26 -15.23 19.37
CA ALA A 13 3.52 -14.60 18.29
C ALA A 13 2.16 -15.27 18.10
N VAL A 14 1.13 -14.46 17.85
CA VAL A 14 -0.24 -14.91 17.60
C VAL A 14 -0.67 -14.44 16.22
N ILE A 15 -1.32 -15.32 15.46
CA ILE A 15 -1.95 -14.95 14.19
C ILE A 15 -3.39 -14.56 14.49
N GLU A 16 -3.70 -13.27 14.36
CA GLU A 16 -5.09 -12.80 14.35
C GLU A 16 -5.69 -13.02 12.96
N ARG A 17 -6.59 -13.98 12.86
CA ARG A 17 -7.38 -14.23 11.65
C ARG A 17 -8.51 -13.22 11.55
N ASP A 18 -8.97 -12.98 10.33
CA ASP A 18 -10.12 -12.12 10.03
C ASP A 18 -9.96 -10.64 10.47
N SER A 19 -8.72 -10.18 10.58
CA SER A 19 -8.43 -8.75 10.81
C SER A 19 -8.98 -7.91 9.66
N THR A 20 -9.72 -6.85 10.01
CA THR A 20 -10.39 -6.00 9.02
C THR A 20 -9.42 -5.01 8.39
N MET A 21 -9.46 -4.90 7.07
CA MET A 21 -8.66 -3.93 6.30
C MET A 21 -9.55 -2.98 5.51
N ARG A 22 -9.00 -1.84 5.09
CA ARG A 22 -9.68 -0.85 4.26
C ARG A 22 -8.81 -0.46 3.07
N THR A 23 -9.43 -0.43 1.89
CA THR A 23 -8.83 0.09 0.67
C THR A 23 -9.27 1.53 0.47
N ILE A 24 -8.32 2.42 0.20
CA ILE A 24 -8.60 3.82 -0.12
C ILE A 24 -8.46 3.99 -1.63
N TRP A 25 -9.47 4.58 -2.27
CA TRP A 25 -9.44 4.86 -3.70
C TRP A 25 -9.82 6.31 -3.98
N GLY A 26 -9.27 6.85 -5.06
CA GLY A 26 -9.59 8.19 -5.57
C GLY A 26 -9.48 8.22 -7.10
N ALA A 27 -10.19 9.16 -7.71
CA ALA A 27 -10.19 9.36 -9.15
C ALA A 27 -10.00 10.85 -9.49
N VAL A 28 -9.22 11.09 -10.54
CA VAL A 28 -9.08 12.40 -11.18
C VAL A 28 -9.51 12.22 -12.64
N GLU A 29 -10.59 12.88 -13.02
CA GLU A 29 -11.08 12.86 -14.40
C GLU A 29 -10.12 13.66 -15.29
N GLY A 30 -9.73 13.04 -16.40
CA GLY A 30 -8.88 13.63 -17.41
C GLY A 30 -9.64 14.58 -18.32
N ASN A 31 -8.90 15.41 -19.06
CA ASN A 31 -9.44 16.46 -19.92
C ASN A 31 -8.95 16.39 -21.37
N ASN A 32 -8.09 15.43 -21.75
CA ASN A 32 -7.59 15.30 -23.13
C ASN A 32 -7.64 13.90 -23.76
N ALA A 33 -7.93 12.85 -22.96
CA ALA A 33 -7.93 11.47 -23.42
C ALA A 33 -9.04 10.67 -22.71
N ALA A 34 -10.29 10.97 -23.07
CA ALA A 34 -11.49 10.44 -22.42
C ALA A 34 -11.62 8.90 -22.49
N HIS A 35 -10.87 8.25 -23.38
CA HIS A 35 -10.90 6.79 -23.58
C HIS A 35 -9.75 6.05 -22.92
N GLU A 36 -8.84 6.75 -22.24
CA GLU A 36 -7.71 6.14 -21.54
C GLU A 36 -7.88 6.29 -20.03
N THR A 37 -7.47 5.27 -19.28
CA THR A 37 -7.46 5.28 -17.82
C THR A 37 -6.15 4.70 -17.32
N VAL A 38 -5.44 5.48 -16.50
CA VAL A 38 -4.23 5.05 -15.82
C VAL A 38 -4.60 4.66 -14.39
N LEU A 39 -4.26 3.43 -14.00
CA LEU A 39 -4.40 2.96 -12.62
C LEU A 39 -3.03 2.93 -11.97
N VAL A 40 -2.88 3.65 -10.85
CA VAL A 40 -1.65 3.65 -10.05
C VAL A 40 -1.98 3.07 -8.67
N VAL A 41 -1.27 2.00 -8.31
CA VAL A 41 -1.56 1.20 -7.10
C VAL A 41 -0.33 1.17 -6.21
N SER A 42 -0.57 1.31 -4.92
CA SER A 42 0.39 1.04 -3.85
C SER A 42 -0.36 0.37 -2.71
N HIS A 43 0.35 -0.02 -1.66
CA HIS A 43 -0.24 -0.58 -0.47
C HIS A 43 0.13 0.29 0.74
N SER A 44 -0.75 0.33 1.73
CA SER A 44 -0.57 1.11 2.97
C SER A 44 -0.42 0.24 4.20
N ASP A 45 -0.63 -1.07 4.07
CA ASP A 45 -0.24 -2.03 5.09
C ASP A 45 1.26 -2.26 4.99
N GLY A 46 1.94 -2.31 6.13
CA GLY A 46 3.38 -2.37 6.17
C GLY A 46 3.90 -1.93 7.52
N THR A 47 4.94 -2.59 8.00
CA THR A 47 5.57 -2.27 9.29
C THR A 47 6.72 -1.28 9.14
N ASN A 48 7.23 -1.08 7.92
CA ASN A 48 8.40 -0.26 7.66
C ASN A 48 8.00 1.06 6.97
N ILE A 49 7.81 2.10 7.78
CA ILE A 49 7.45 3.44 7.28
C ILE A 49 8.51 4.05 6.34
N VAL A 50 9.78 3.64 6.41
CA VAL A 50 10.85 4.22 5.59
C VAL A 50 10.82 3.66 4.17
N GLU A 51 10.57 2.36 4.03
CA GLU A 51 10.62 1.67 2.73
C GLU A 51 9.23 1.51 2.09
N GLU A 52 8.16 1.48 2.89
CA GLU A 52 6.79 1.15 2.44
C GLU A 52 5.89 2.41 2.37
N SER A 53 6.47 3.54 1.99
CA SER A 53 5.80 4.86 1.93
C SER A 53 5.10 5.18 0.59
N GLY A 54 4.89 4.18 -0.27
CA GLY A 54 4.38 4.39 -1.63
C GLY A 54 3.02 5.11 -1.70
N HIS A 55 2.16 4.88 -0.71
CA HIS A 55 0.85 5.55 -0.59
C HIS A 55 0.97 7.08 -0.39
N ILE A 56 2.05 7.59 0.20
CA ILE A 56 2.29 9.05 0.30
C ILE A 56 2.61 9.63 -1.08
N GLY A 57 3.45 8.94 -1.85
CA GLY A 57 3.78 9.30 -3.23
C GLY A 57 2.53 9.31 -4.13
N LEU A 58 1.60 8.37 -3.91
CA LEU A 58 0.33 8.33 -4.61
C LEU A 58 -0.57 9.54 -4.36
N VAL A 59 -0.65 10.01 -3.10
CA VAL A 59 -1.43 11.20 -2.75
C VAL A 59 -0.84 12.45 -3.42
N GLU A 60 0.48 12.60 -3.42
CA GLU A 60 1.14 13.72 -4.10
C GLU A 60 0.96 13.65 -5.62
N LEU A 61 1.02 12.45 -6.22
CA LEU A 61 0.74 12.26 -7.64
C LEU A 61 -0.69 12.71 -7.97
N ALA A 62 -1.69 12.25 -7.21
CA ALA A 62 -3.09 12.66 -7.40
C ALA A 62 -3.25 14.18 -7.32
N ARG A 63 -2.63 14.82 -6.31
CA ARG A 63 -2.67 16.28 -6.12
C ARG A 63 -2.04 17.04 -7.30
N ARG A 64 -0.95 16.53 -7.89
CA ARG A 64 -0.34 17.15 -9.08
C ARG A 64 -1.18 16.93 -10.33
N SER A 65 -1.84 15.79 -10.45
CA SER A 65 -2.70 15.48 -11.59
C SER A 65 -4.01 16.28 -11.61
N THR A 66 -4.34 17.09 -10.60
CA THR A 66 -5.47 18.03 -10.71
C THR A 66 -5.12 19.33 -11.43
N VAL A 67 -3.83 19.60 -11.70
CA VAL A 67 -3.36 20.82 -12.37
C VAL A 67 -2.70 20.47 -13.71
N GLY A 68 -3.21 21.01 -14.82
CA GLY A 68 -2.68 20.76 -16.17
C GLY A 68 -3.59 19.93 -17.09
N THR A 69 -3.00 19.31 -18.10
CA THR A 69 -3.67 18.45 -19.08
C THR A 69 -3.30 16.98 -18.82
N HIS A 70 -4.29 16.09 -18.72
CA HIS A 70 -4.07 14.69 -18.30
C HIS A 70 -5.19 13.74 -18.77
N SER A 71 -4.87 12.45 -18.83
CA SER A 71 -5.83 11.34 -18.98
C SER A 71 -6.51 11.01 -17.63
N ASN A 72 -7.56 10.18 -17.64
CA ASN A 72 -8.22 9.74 -16.40
C ASN A 72 -7.22 8.98 -15.51
N LEU A 73 -7.08 9.41 -14.25
CA LEU A 73 -6.20 8.79 -13.26
C LEU A 73 -7.04 8.17 -12.14
N ARG A 74 -6.80 6.89 -11.85
CA ARG A 74 -7.32 6.20 -10.67
C ARG A 74 -6.17 5.82 -9.77
N VAL A 75 -6.33 6.11 -8.48
CA VAL A 75 -5.32 5.85 -7.47
C VAL A 75 -5.90 4.92 -6.42
N ASN A 76 -5.16 3.87 -6.08
CA ASN A 76 -5.60 2.83 -5.14
C ASN A 76 -4.50 2.55 -4.11
N SER A 77 -4.83 2.69 -2.83
CA SER A 77 -4.02 2.18 -1.72
C SER A 77 -4.67 0.91 -1.18
N TRP A 78 -4.09 -0.22 -1.54
CA TRP A 78 -4.56 -1.54 -1.19
C TRP A 78 -4.11 -1.94 0.22
N ALA A 79 -4.91 -2.79 0.85
CA ALA A 79 -4.53 -3.53 2.05
C ALA A 79 -5.02 -4.98 1.88
N PRO A 80 -4.18 -6.00 2.11
CA PRO A 80 -4.53 -7.41 1.96
C PRO A 80 -5.64 -7.81 2.90
N SER A 81 -6.70 -8.41 2.37
CA SER A 81 -7.52 -9.31 3.18
C SER A 81 -6.80 -10.66 3.30
N ASN A 82 -6.81 -11.25 4.49
CA ASN A 82 -6.31 -12.61 4.71
C ASN A 82 -7.40 -13.61 4.24
N PRO A 83 -7.20 -14.38 3.14
CA PRO A 83 -8.19 -15.32 2.64
C PRO A 83 -8.04 -16.64 3.41
N GLY A 84 -8.55 -16.69 4.64
CA GLY A 84 -8.30 -17.78 5.58
C GLY A 84 -9.51 -18.66 5.91
N GLY A 85 -10.45 -18.88 4.99
CA GLY A 85 -11.66 -19.67 5.26
C GLY A 85 -12.12 -20.57 4.12
N HIS A 86 -11.54 -21.78 4.04
CA HIS A 86 -12.17 -23.01 3.52
C HIS A 86 -11.66 -24.19 4.33
#